data_AF-A0A6M2E290-F1
#
_entry.id   AF-A0A6M2E290-F1
#
_cell.length_a   1.000
_cell.length_b   1.000
_cell.length_c   1.000
_cell.angle_alpha   90.00
_cell.angle_beta   90.00
_cell.angle_gamma   90.00
#
_symmetry.space_group_name_H-M   'P 1'
#
loop_
_entity.id
_entity.type
_entity.pdbx_description
1 polymer ?
#
loop_
_entity_poly.entity_id
_entity_poly.type
_entity_poly.pdbx_seq_one_letter_code
_entity_poly.pdbx_strand_id
1 'polypeptide(L)'
;KTKSTHLETKLRRLKKPRCPRSAYAFFCIEARKPNLKVTEEAKLLAEKWRALPDSEKQVYVQRAEEDKRRYHDAMIDWEMCMQQIGNSEILQEYFKNYNVDVAKKRLANQLTQCEESLGG
;
A
#
# COMPACT_ATOMS: atom_id res chain seq x y z
N LYS A 1 23.24 3.16 -7.12
CA LYS A 1 22.56 1.97 -6.55
C LYS A 1 21.70 2.43 -5.37
N THR A 2 20.39 2.50 -5.55
CA THR A 2 19.46 3.11 -4.59
C THR A 2 19.30 2.22 -3.37
N LYS A 3 19.56 2.77 -2.16
CA LYS A 3 19.48 2.08 -0.86
C LYS A 3 18.13 1.37 -0.59
N SER A 4 17.06 1.77 -1.31
CA SER A 4 15.71 1.18 -1.26
C SER A 4 15.71 -0.34 -1.43
N THR A 5 16.45 -0.88 -2.42
CA THR A 5 16.32 -2.30 -2.77
C THR A 5 16.89 -3.25 -1.71
N HIS A 6 17.90 -2.82 -0.95
CA HIS A 6 18.54 -3.66 0.07
C HIS A 6 17.68 -3.78 1.33
N LEU A 7 17.18 -2.65 1.85
CA LEU A 7 16.30 -2.63 3.03
C LEU A 7 15.00 -3.39 2.73
N GLU A 8 14.36 -3.16 1.57
CA GLU A 8 13.15 -3.88 1.17
C GLU A 8 13.38 -5.40 1.08
N THR A 9 14.53 -5.83 0.55
CA THR A 9 14.88 -7.26 0.50
C THR A 9 15.09 -7.84 1.90
N LYS A 10 15.74 -7.09 2.81
CA LYS A 10 15.93 -7.49 4.22
C LYS A 10 14.59 -7.63 4.94
N LEU A 11 13.71 -6.64 4.81
CA LEU A 11 12.36 -6.66 5.38
C LEU A 11 11.52 -7.83 4.86
N ARG A 12 11.62 -8.16 3.56
CA ARG A 12 10.95 -9.34 2.98
C ARG A 12 11.44 -10.65 3.61
N ARG A 13 12.76 -10.80 3.82
CA ARG A 13 13.34 -11.99 4.50
C ARG A 13 12.88 -12.11 5.94
N LEU A 14 12.69 -10.97 6.62
CA LEU A 14 12.18 -10.90 7.98
C LEU A 14 10.66 -11.05 8.07
N LYS A 15 10.00 -11.51 6.99
CA LYS A 15 8.55 -11.73 6.93
C LYS A 15 7.73 -10.50 7.32
N LYS A 16 8.21 -9.29 6.99
CA LYS A 16 7.44 -8.07 7.21
C LYS A 16 6.05 -8.21 6.59
N PRO A 17 4.96 -7.90 7.33
CA PRO A 17 3.61 -7.92 6.80
C PRO A 17 3.50 -7.10 5.51
N ARG A 18 2.79 -7.66 4.53
CA ARG A 18 2.51 -6.94 3.29
C ARG A 18 1.48 -5.86 3.55
N CYS A 19 1.66 -4.71 2.91
CA CYS A 19 0.75 -3.57 2.97
C CYS A 19 -0.71 -3.99 2.70
N PRO A 20 -1.67 -3.30 3.33
CA PRO A 20 -3.08 -3.59 3.11
C PRO A 20 -3.46 -3.30 1.67
N ARG A 21 -4.33 -4.15 1.13
CA ARG A 21 -4.91 -4.03 -0.20
C ARG A 21 -6.04 -3.02 -0.15
N SER A 22 -6.16 -2.24 -1.22
CA SER A 22 -7.31 -1.36 -1.43
C SER A 22 -8.52 -2.15 -1.94
N ALA A 23 -9.71 -1.54 -1.87
CA ALA A 23 -10.93 -2.10 -2.42
C ALA A 23 -10.76 -2.46 -3.91
N TYR A 24 -10.16 -1.55 -4.69
CA TYR A 24 -9.84 -1.79 -6.09
C TYR A 24 -8.89 -2.98 -6.29
N ALA A 25 -7.89 -3.15 -5.42
CA ALA A 25 -6.98 -4.29 -5.52
C ALA A 25 -7.69 -5.63 -5.29
N PHE A 26 -8.64 -5.69 -4.34
CA PHE A 26 -9.49 -6.87 -4.17
C PHE A 26 -10.34 -7.16 -5.41
N PHE A 27 -11.00 -6.12 -5.94
CA PHE A 27 -11.75 -6.24 -7.19
C PHE A 27 -10.87 -6.75 -8.35
N CYS A 28 -9.69 -6.19 -8.54
CA CYS A 28 -8.77 -6.61 -9.60
C CYS A 28 -8.30 -8.06 -9.45
N ILE A 29 -8.11 -8.54 -8.22
CA ILE A 29 -7.74 -9.95 -7.98
C ILE A 29 -8.89 -10.88 -8.37
N GLU A 30 -10.12 -10.50 -8.02
CA GLU A 30 -11.31 -11.30 -8.27
C GLU A 30 -11.73 -11.28 -9.75
N ALA A 31 -11.66 -10.11 -10.39
CA ALA A 31 -12.09 -9.90 -11.77
C ALA A 31 -11.00 -10.20 -12.81
N ARG A 32 -9.82 -10.66 -12.37
CA ARG A 32 -8.66 -10.95 -13.23
C ARG A 32 -8.97 -12.07 -14.22
N LYS A 33 -8.54 -11.92 -15.48
CA LYS A 33 -8.63 -12.92 -16.54
C LYS A 33 -7.24 -13.35 -17.00
N PRO A 34 -6.85 -14.63 -16.86
CA PRO A 34 -5.48 -15.09 -17.08
C PRO A 34 -4.96 -14.97 -18.53
N ASN A 35 -5.84 -14.78 -19.51
CA ASN A 35 -5.50 -14.87 -20.94
C ASN A 35 -5.31 -13.51 -21.64
N LEU A 36 -5.29 -12.40 -20.90
CA LEU A 36 -5.10 -11.06 -21.47
C LEU A 36 -3.71 -10.50 -21.17
N LYS A 37 -3.22 -9.62 -22.05
CA LYS A 37 -2.03 -8.81 -21.75
C LYS A 37 -2.33 -7.94 -20.53
N VAL A 38 -1.39 -7.88 -19.59
CA VAL A 38 -1.54 -7.16 -18.31
C VAL A 38 -2.00 -5.71 -18.50
N THR A 39 -1.48 -5.01 -19.51
CA THR A 39 -1.85 -3.62 -19.79
C THR A 39 -3.29 -3.47 -20.25
N GLU A 40 -3.77 -4.38 -21.11
CA GLU A 40 -5.15 -4.35 -21.62
C GLU A 40 -6.14 -4.80 -20.54
N GLU A 41 -5.76 -5.80 -19.76
CA GLU A 41 -6.49 -6.22 -18.57
C GLU A 41 -6.64 -5.06 -17.56
N ALA A 42 -5.57 -4.32 -17.28
CA ALA A 42 -5.60 -3.21 -16.33
C ALA A 42 -6.56 -2.09 -16.76
N LYS A 43 -6.59 -1.75 -18.06
CA LYS A 43 -7.55 -0.76 -18.61
C LYS A 43 -8.99 -1.23 -18.41
N LEU A 44 -9.28 -2.47 -18.81
CA LEU A 44 -10.61 -3.06 -18.69
C LEU A 44 -11.09 -3.13 -17.24
N LEU A 45 -10.21 -3.52 -16.31
CA LEU A 45 -10.52 -3.54 -14.88
C LEU A 45 -10.81 -2.14 -14.34
N ALA A 46 -10.04 -1.13 -14.76
CA ALA A 46 -10.27 0.24 -14.33
C ALA A 46 -11.63 0.77 -14.82
N GLU A 47 -12.02 0.48 -16.07
CA GLU A 47 -13.32 0.84 -16.62
C GLU A 47 -14.47 0.14 -15.88
N LYS A 48 -14.34 -1.17 -15.63
CA LYS A 48 -15.34 -1.93 -14.86
C LYS A 48 -15.50 -1.41 -13.44
N TRP A 49 -14.39 -1.08 -12.77
CA TRP A 49 -14.45 -0.51 -11.43
C TRP A 49 -15.18 0.83 -11.41
N ARG A 50 -14.95 1.70 -12.40
CA ARG A 50 -15.67 2.97 -12.51
C ARG A 50 -17.17 2.76 -12.70
N ALA A 51 -17.54 1.80 -13.55
CA ALA A 51 -18.93 1.46 -13.87
C ALA A 51 -19.68 0.66 -12.77
N LEU A 52 -18.97 0.07 -11.80
CA LEU A 52 -19.60 -0.68 -10.70
C LEU A 52 -20.47 0.25 -9.82
N PRO A 53 -21.69 -0.18 -9.45
CA PRO A 53 -22.52 0.57 -8.51
C PRO A 53 -21.87 0.59 -7.11
N ASP A 54 -22.21 1.62 -6.34
CA ASP A 54 -21.62 1.81 -5.01
C ASP A 54 -21.95 0.69 -4.03
N SER A 55 -23.12 0.05 -4.17
CA SER A 55 -23.50 -1.13 -3.38
C SER A 55 -22.52 -2.29 -3.56
N GLU A 56 -22.09 -2.56 -4.79
CA GLU A 56 -21.14 -3.62 -5.09
C GLU A 56 -19.72 -3.21 -4.68
N LYS A 57 -19.36 -1.93 -4.89
CA LYS A 57 -18.09 -1.38 -4.39
C LYS A 57 -17.98 -1.50 -2.87
N GLN A 58 -19.09 -1.37 -2.15
CA GLN A 58 -19.13 -1.43 -0.69
C GLN A 58 -18.64 -2.77 -0.15
N VAL A 59 -18.87 -3.87 -0.86
CA VAL A 59 -18.33 -5.20 -0.48
C VAL A 59 -16.80 -5.17 -0.48
N TYR A 60 -16.19 -4.59 -1.52
CA TYR A 60 -14.73 -4.46 -1.61
C TYR A 60 -14.16 -3.44 -0.62
N VAL A 61 -14.91 -2.36 -0.30
CA VAL A 61 -14.54 -1.40 0.74
C VAL A 61 -14.49 -2.08 2.11
N GLN A 62 -15.49 -2.89 2.45
CA GLN A 62 -15.50 -3.63 3.72
C GLN A 62 -14.32 -4.61 3.81
N ARG A 63 -14.00 -5.32 2.72
CA ARG A 63 -12.80 -6.19 2.64
C ARG A 63 -11.51 -5.39 2.80
N ALA A 64 -11.43 -4.19 2.23
CA ALA A 64 -10.28 -3.31 2.40
C ALA A 64 -10.11 -2.83 3.85
N GLU A 65 -11.21 -2.49 4.53
CA GLU A 65 -11.18 -2.13 5.96
C GLU A 65 -10.76 -3.29 6.85
N GLU A 66 -11.25 -4.50 6.57
CA GLU A 66 -10.78 -5.70 7.26
C GLU A 66 -9.29 -5.95 7.02
N ASP A 67 -8.83 -5.78 5.78
CA ASP A 67 -7.43 -5.99 5.42
C ASP A 67 -6.50 -4.93 6.02
N LYS A 68 -7.01 -3.72 6.30
CA LYS A 68 -6.31 -2.70 7.11
C LYS A 68 -6.14 -3.17 8.55
N ARG A 69 -7.19 -3.71 9.19
CA ARG A 69 -7.10 -4.26 10.55
C ARG A 69 -6.10 -5.41 10.62
N ARG A 70 -6.21 -6.37 9.71
CA ARG A 70 -5.28 -7.49 9.55
C ARG A 70 -3.83 -7.04 9.36
N TYR A 71 -3.59 -5.94 8.63
CA TYR A 71 -2.26 -5.38 8.50
C TYR A 71 -1.73 -4.76 9.78
N HIS A 72 -2.57 -4.00 10.48
CA HIS A 72 -2.22 -3.36 11.73
C HIS A 72 -1.80 -4.39 12.78
N ASP A 73 -2.60 -5.44 12.99
CA ASP A 73 -2.31 -6.47 13.98
C ASP A 73 -1.04 -7.25 13.61
N ALA A 74 -0.90 -7.63 12.35
CA ALA A 74 0.31 -8.30 11.87
C ALA A 74 1.57 -7.43 12.01
N MET A 75 1.46 -6.11 11.87
CA MET A 75 2.57 -5.18 12.06
C MET A 75 2.97 -5.10 13.53
N ILE A 76 2.01 -5.06 14.46
CA ILE A 76 2.29 -5.11 15.90
C ILE A 76 3.06 -6.40 16.23
N ASP A 77 2.54 -7.55 15.81
CA ASP A 77 3.17 -8.85 16.06
C ASP A 77 4.59 -8.91 15.47
N TRP A 78 4.77 -8.38 14.26
CA TRP A 78 6.06 -8.34 13.59
C TRP A 78 7.05 -7.42 14.31
N GLU A 79 6.62 -6.24 14.76
CA GLU A 79 7.45 -5.30 15.51
C GLU A 79 7.89 -5.91 16.85
N MET A 80 6.98 -6.57 17.57
CA MET A 80 7.29 -7.29 18.80
C MET A 80 8.31 -8.41 18.57
N CYS A 81 8.11 -9.24 17.54
CA CYS A 81 9.07 -10.29 17.18
C CYS A 81 10.45 -9.71 16.84
N MET A 82 10.47 -8.61 16.08
CA MET A 82 11.70 -7.95 15.66
C MET A 82 12.51 -7.38 16.83
N GLN A 83 11.83 -6.87 17.86
CA GLN A 83 12.49 -6.43 19.10
C GLN A 83 13.11 -7.62 19.85
N GLN A 84 12.39 -8.75 19.97
CA GLN A 84 12.87 -9.94 20.70
C GLN A 84 14.06 -10.62 20.04
N ILE A 85 14.12 -10.65 18.70
CA ILE A 85 15.21 -11.28 17.95
C ILE A 85 16.49 -10.39 17.94
N GLY A 86 16.45 -9.21 18.60
CA GLY A 86 17.58 -8.28 18.63
C GLY A 86 17.76 -7.49 17.34
N ASN A 87 16.75 -7.46 16.47
CA ASN A 87 16.77 -6.73 15.21
C ASN A 87 16.27 -5.28 15.35
N SER A 88 16.47 -4.67 16.52
CA SER A 88 15.95 -3.33 16.86
C SER A 88 16.52 -2.22 15.96
N GLU A 89 17.77 -2.34 15.49
CA GLU A 89 18.37 -1.43 14.52
C GLU A 89 17.61 -1.40 13.18
N ILE A 90 17.04 -2.54 12.76
CA ILE A 90 16.26 -2.62 11.53
C ILE A 90 14.93 -1.87 11.68
N LEU A 91 14.32 -1.95 12.87
CA LEU A 91 13.11 -1.18 13.17
C LEU A 91 13.40 0.33 13.18
N GLN A 92 14.52 0.74 13.76
CA GLN A 92 14.95 2.14 13.76
C GLN A 92 15.18 2.68 12.34
N GLU A 93 15.89 1.93 11.49
CA GLU A 93 16.10 2.30 10.09
C GLU A 93 14.76 2.38 9.33
N TYR A 94 13.87 1.41 9.56
CA TYR A 94 12.55 1.37 8.95
C TYR A 94 11.70 2.61 9.30
N PHE A 95 11.57 2.94 10.59
CA PHE A 95 10.75 4.08 11.03
C PHE A 95 11.35 5.43 10.62
N LYS A 96 12.69 5.55 10.61
CA LYS A 96 13.36 6.74 10.11
C LYS A 96 13.01 7.00 8.64
N ASN A 97 13.04 5.95 7.82
CA ASN A 97 12.67 6.04 6.41
C ASN A 97 11.17 6.31 6.22
N TYR A 98 10.31 5.63 6.98
CA TYR A 98 8.85 5.85 6.95
C TYR A 98 8.48 7.30 7.26
N ASN A 99 9.06 7.89 8.32
CA ASN A 99 8.79 9.28 8.70
C ASN A 99 9.23 10.27 7.61
N VAL A 100 10.37 10.00 6.95
CA VAL A 100 10.84 10.80 5.80
C VAL A 100 9.87 10.69 4.63
N ASP A 101 9.38 9.49 4.30
CA ASP A 101 8.44 9.28 3.20
C ASP A 101 7.08 9.93 3.48
N VAL A 102 6.59 9.87 4.72
CA VAL A 102 5.38 10.58 5.15
C VAL A 102 5.55 12.09 5.04
N ALA A 103 6.68 12.63 5.51
CA ALA A 103 6.99 14.07 5.42
C ALA A 103 7.06 14.54 3.96
N LYS A 104 7.72 13.79 3.08
CA LYS A 104 7.76 14.07 1.64
C LYS A 104 6.37 14.04 1.02
N LYS A 105 5.54 13.06 1.37
CA LYS A 105 4.18 12.96 0.84
C LYS A 105 3.29 14.11 1.30
N ARG A 106 3.43 14.55 2.56
CA ARG A 106 2.76 15.76 3.07
C ARG A 106 3.20 17.02 2.32
N LEU A 107 4.50 17.18 2.11
CA LEU A 107 5.05 18.32 1.35
C LEU A 107 4.58 18.31 -0.11
N ALA A 108 4.58 17.15 -0.76
CA ALA A 108 4.09 17.01 -2.14
C ALA A 108 2.60 17.38 -2.25
N ASN A 109 1.76 16.89 -1.33
CA ASN A 109 0.35 17.29 -1.28
C ASN A 109 0.17 18.79 -1.05
N GLN A 110 0.99 19.42 -0.19
CA GLN A 110 0.95 20.87 0.04
C GLN A 110 1.35 21.66 -1.21
N LEU A 111 2.37 21.21 -1.96
CA LEU A 111 2.80 21.86 -3.20
C LEU A 111 1.74 21.78 -4.29
N THR A 112 1.09 20.63 -4.47
CA THR A 112 -0.02 20.46 -5.42
C THR A 112 -1.20 21.40 -5.09
N GLN A 113 -1.50 21.60 -3.81
CA GLN A 113 -2.57 22.52 -3.37
C GLN A 113 -2.24 24.00 -3.66
N CYS A 114 -0.96 24.38 -3.66
CA CYS A 114 -0.54 25.74 -4.01
C CYS A 114 -0.61 26.02 -5.52
N GLU A 115 -0.36 25.02 -6.36
CA GLU A 115 -0.44 25.15 -7.83
C GLU A 115 -1.88 25.33 -8.32
N GLU A 116 -2.86 24.69 -7.67
CA GLU A 116 -4.29 24.87 -7.98
C GLU A 116 -4.83 26.27 -7.58
N SER A 117 -4.16 26.99 -6.68
CA SER A 117 -4.60 28.32 -6.23
C SER A 117 -4.05 29.48 -7.08
N LEU A 118 -3.09 29.24 -7.97
CA LEU A 118 -2.46 30.27 -8.82
C LEU A 118 -2.84 30.16 -10.30
N GLY A 119 -3.67 29.17 -10.67
CA GLY A 119 -4.21 28.97 -12.00
C GLY A 119 -5.72 29.21 -12.04
N GLY A 120 -6.11 30.48 -12.04
CA GLY A 120 -7.49 30.95 -12.25
C GLY A 120 -7.48 32.24 -13.05
#